data_AF-A0A809X898-F1
#
_entry.id   AF-A0A809X898-F1
#
_cell.length_a   1.000
_cell.length_b   1.000
_cell.length_c   1.000
_cell.angle_alpha   90.00
_cell.angle_beta   90.00
_cell.angle_gamma   90.00
#
_symmetry.space_group_name_H-M   'P 1'
#
loop_
_entity.id
_entity.type
_entity.pdbx_description
1 polymer ?
#
loop_
_entity_poly.entity_id
_entity_poly.type
_entity_poly.pdbx_seq_one_letter_code
_entity_poly.pdbx_strand_id
1 'polypeptide(L)' 'MRSTGVRDLIVFCQDYRCGHNVQLSAAQWPDEIRLSQIEPRFVCNACGQRGAILRGDGEATMMAVSQ' A
#
# COMPACT_ATOMS: atom_id res chain seq x y z
N MET A 1 4.84 7.88 5.57
CA MET A 1 4.50 6.44 5.67
C MET A 1 5.23 5.76 6.82
N ARG A 2 6.56 5.91 6.99
CA ARG A 2 7.24 5.29 8.15
C ARG A 2 6.90 6.00 9.46
N SER A 3 6.66 7.32 9.42
CA SER A 3 6.22 8.08 10.60
C SER A 3 4.90 7.58 11.19
N THR A 4 4.06 6.90 10.39
CA THR A 4 2.80 6.29 10.83
C THR A 4 2.93 4.80 11.14
N GLY A 5 4.16 4.28 11.24
CA GLY A 5 4.43 2.87 11.55
C GLY A 5 4.25 1.89 10.38
N VAL A 6 3.87 2.36 9.20
CA VAL A 6 3.69 1.52 8.01
C VAL A 6 5.06 1.16 7.42
N ARG A 7 5.41 -0.12 7.47
CA ARG A 7 6.70 -0.65 6.97
C ARG A 7 6.55 -1.39 5.66
N ASP A 8 5.40 -2.03 5.48
CA ASP A 8 5.08 -2.81 4.30
C ASP A 8 3.74 -2.31 3.74
N LEU A 9 3.49 -2.59 2.47
CA LEU A 9 2.24 -2.30 1.79
C LEU A 9 1.73 -3.57 1.15
N ILE A 10 0.42 -3.77 1.22
CA ILE A 10 -0.27 -4.68 0.31
C ILE A 10 -0.83 -3.84 -0.84
N VAL A 11 -0.41 -4.18 -2.05
CA VAL A 11 -0.77 -3.50 -3.29
C VAL A 11 -1.75 -4.37 -4.04
N PHE A 12 -2.98 -3.90 -4.19
CA PHE A 12 -4.03 -4.60 -4.94
C PHE A 12 -4.18 -4.02 -6.34
N CYS A 13 -4.39 -4.88 -7.33
CA CYS A 13 -4.80 -4.45 -8.66
C CYS A 13 -6.10 -3.62 -8.59
N GLN A 14 -6.15 -2.51 -9.34
CA GLN A 14 -7.35 -1.65 -9.40
C GLN A 14 -8.58 -2.37 -9.97
N ASP A 15 -8.36 -3.33 -10.87
CA ASP A 15 -9.43 -4.19 -11.35
C ASP A 15 -9.72 -5.29 -10.32
N TYR A 16 -10.84 -5.15 -9.61
CA TYR A 16 -11.29 -6.09 -8.58
C TYR A 16 -11.52 -7.51 -9.12
N ARG A 17 -11.74 -7.67 -10.44
CA ARG A 17 -11.91 -8.99 -11.07
C ARG A 17 -10.59 -9.73 -11.23
N CYS A 18 -9.48 -9.01 -11.26
CA CYS A 18 -8.15 -9.61 -11.38
C CYS A 18 -7.73 -10.32 -10.07
N GLY A 19 -8.10 -9.80 -8.91
CA GLY A 19 -7.78 -10.39 -7.60
C GLY A 19 -6.28 -10.39 -7.22
N HIS A 20 -5.41 -9.96 -8.12
CA HIS A 20 -3.96 -9.96 -7.92
C HIS A 20 -3.54 -8.92 -6.89
N ASN A 21 -2.67 -9.32 -5.96
CA ASN A 21 -2.05 -8.45 -4.99
C ASN A 21 -0.61 -8.90 -4.68
N VAL A 22 0.21 -7.96 -4.22
CA VAL A 22 1.60 -8.21 -3.83
C VAL A 22 1.92 -7.43 -2.56
N GLN A 23 2.85 -7.95 -1.76
CA GLN A 23 3.43 -7.22 -0.63
C GLN A 23 4.73 -6.53 -1.09
N LEU A 24 4.87 -5.24 -0.77
CA LEU A 24 6.04 -4.44 -1.10
C LEU A 24 6.50 -3.68 0.14
N SER A 25 7.82 -3.50 0.29
CA SER A 25 8.32 -2.64 1.37
C SER A 25 7.98 -1.18 1.10
N ALA A 26 7.41 -0.49 2.10
CA ALA A 26 7.19 0.95 2.04
C ALA A 26 8.50 1.75 2.00
N ALA A 27 9.63 1.10 2.30
CA ALA A 27 10.93 1.73 2.44
C ALA A 27 11.48 2.40 1.17
N GLN A 28 10.99 2.00 0.00
CA GLN A 28 11.38 2.54 -1.29
C GLN A 28 10.82 3.94 -1.58
N TRP A 29 9.87 4.41 -0.76
CA TRP A 29 9.23 5.72 -0.93
C TRP A 29 9.64 6.69 0.18
N PRO A 30 9.78 8.01 -0.12
CA PRO A 30 9.99 9.03 0.89
C PRO A 30 8.85 9.09 1.89
N ASP A 31 9.13 9.51 3.12
CA ASP A 31 8.13 9.50 4.18
C ASP A 31 6.92 10.42 3.95
N GLU A 32 7.15 11.51 3.21
CA GLU A 32 6.17 12.57 2.96
C GLU A 32 5.28 12.30 1.74
N ILE A 33 5.59 11.26 0.95
CA ILE A 33 4.77 10.95 -0.23
C ILE A 33 3.42 10.37 0.18
N ARG A 34 2.38 10.83 -0.49
CA ARG A 34 1.02 10.32 -0.27
C ARG A 34 0.78 9.09 -1.14
N LEU A 35 0.05 8.10 -0.61
CA LEU A 35 -0.33 6.91 -1.38
C LEU A 35 -1.00 7.27 -2.70
N SER A 36 -1.90 8.26 -2.71
CA SER A 36 -2.58 8.72 -3.93
C SER A 36 -1.64 9.22 -5.04
N GLN A 37 -0.41 9.61 -4.72
CA GLN A 37 0.59 10.01 -5.73
C GLN A 37 1.31 8.82 -6.36
N ILE A 38 1.30 7.66 -5.70
CA ILE A 38 1.97 6.43 -6.15
C ILE A 38 0.99 5.39 -6.70
N GLU A 39 -0.26 5.34 -6.21
CA GLU A 39 -1.33 4.48 -6.74
C GLU A 39 -1.44 4.48 -8.28
N PRO A 40 -1.52 5.63 -8.97
CA PRO A 40 -1.67 5.64 -10.44
C PRO A 40 -0.42 5.17 -11.21
N ARG A 41 0.72 4.97 -10.52
CA ARG A 41 2.00 4.58 -11.15
C ARG A 41 2.16 3.06 -11.26
N PHE A 42 1.30 2.29 -10.60
CA PHE A 42 1.34 0.83 -10.68
C PHE A 42 0.72 0.32 -11.99
N VAL A 43 1.32 -0.75 -12.50
CA VAL A 43 0.77 -1.57 -13.59
C VAL A 43 0.68 -3.00 -13.08
N CYS A 44 -0.49 -3.61 -13.18
CA CYS A 44 -0.67 -5.00 -12.81
C CYS A 44 0.02 -5.91 -13.84
N ASN A 45 1.00 -6.69 -13.42
CA ASN A 45 1.68 -7.65 -14.31
C ASN A 45 0.77 -8.80 -14.78
N ALA A 46 -0.35 -9.05 -14.09
CA ALA A 46 -1.29 -10.12 -14.46
C ALA A 46 -2.29 -9.69 -15.55
N CYS A 47 -2.84 -8.47 -15.47
CA CYS A 47 -3.88 -8.00 -16.41
C CYS A 47 -3.53 -6.71 -17.18
N GLY A 48 -2.40 -6.07 -16.89
CA GLY A 48 -1.99 -4.81 -17.52
C GLY A 48 -2.71 -3.56 -17.03
N GLN A 49 -3.67 -3.69 -16.10
CA GLN A 49 -4.43 -2.56 -15.57
C GLN A 49 -3.50 -1.54 -14.87
N ARG A 50 -3.70 -0.26 -15.18
CA ARG A 50 -3.05 0.86 -14.50
C ARG A 50 -3.80 1.24 -13.23
N GLY A 51 -3.04 1.63 -12.21
CA GLY A 51 -3.56 1.96 -10.90
C GLY A 51 -3.52 0.78 -9.94
N ALA A 52 -3.48 1.10 -8.65
CA ALA A 52 -3.56 0.14 -7.57
C ALA A 52 -4.27 0.75 -6.36
N ILE A 53 -4.79 -0.12 -5.51
CA ILE A 53 -5.27 0.24 -4.18
C ILE A 53 -4.19 -0.16 -3.18
N LEU A 54 -3.66 0.80 -2.43
CA LEU A 54 -2.57 0.56 -1.47
C LEU A 54 -3.11 0.49 -0.04
N ARG A 55 -2.70 -0.53 0.70
CA ARG A 55 -2.98 -0.66 2.14
C ARG A 55 -1.68 -0.76 2.92
N GLY A 56 -1.58 0.01 4.00
CA GLY A 56 -0.48 -0.14 4.95
C GLY A 56 -0.56 -1.49 5.65
N ASP A 57 0.53 -2.24 5.60
CA ASP A 57 0.76 -3.43 6.40
C ASP A 57 1.73 -3.06 7.53
N GLY A 58 1.26 -3.28 8.74
CA GLY A 58 1.98 -2.96 9.96
C GLY A 58 1.16 -3.41 11.15
N GLU A 59 1.82 -3.96 12.17
CA GLU A 59 1.20 -4.09 13.49
C GLU A 59 0.77 -2.70 13.94
N ALA A 60 -0.52 -2.53 14.19
CA ALA A 60 -1.07 -1.37 14.86
C ALA A 60 -0.58 -1.31 16.31
N THR A 61 0.73 -1.09 16.53
CA THR A 61 1.20 -0.55 17.80
C THR A 61 0.84 0.94 17.80
N MET A 62 -0.44 1.20 18.06
CA MET A 62 -1.03 2.29 18.83
C MET A 62 -2.55 2.32 18.60
N MET A 63 -3.26 1.34 19.14
CA MET A 63 -4.41 1.63 20.00
C MET A 63 -4.25 0.83 21.28
N ALA A 64 -3.36 1.30 22.16
CA ALA A 64 -3.62 1.12 23.58
C ALA A 64 -4.85 1.98 23.90
N VAL A 65 -6.04 1.39 23.82
CA VAL A 65 -7.17 1.85 24.63
C VAL A 65 -6.76 1.56 26.07
N SER A 66 -6.32 2.59 26.77
CA SER A 66 -6.29 2.59 28.23
C SER A 66 -7.48 3.42 28.66
N GLN A 67 -8.51 2.71 29.13
CA GLN A 67 -9.61 3.11 30.03
C GLN A 67 -10.15 4.53 29.91
#